data_AF-A0A1E3HQV1-F1
#
_entry.id   AF-A0A1E3HQV1-F1
#
_cell.length_a   1.000
_cell.length_b   1.000
_cell.length_c   1.000
_cell.angle_alpha   90.00
_cell.angle_beta   90.00
_cell.angle_gamma   90.00
#
_symmetry.space_group_name_H-M   'P 1'
#
loop_
_entity.id
_entity.type
_entity.pdbx_description
1 polymer ?
#
loop_
_entity_poly.entity_id
_entity_poly.type
_entity_poly.pdbx_seq_one_letter_code
_entity_poly.pdbx_strand_id
1 'polypeptide(L)'
;MSRPSSVSTTHLPIAPTIPPALHQLANPAPALIDAQLPAYLLPPVLDLLRQSSTHVVRKRRVQEEELRSEGLLPPRTQNEDEETVIEEELAKRIERIGLMAGGLIAEKLTLARPPLASHLDIIKFVCKELFLYVYSKQIDNLRTNHRGVYVLQSHSFPPLAGLSSYRGAAADMETAKTVSCGLSRQFHALHWS
;
A
#
# COMPACT_ATOMS: atom_id res chain seq x y z
N MET A 1 19.45 -57.03 -29.16
CA MET A 1 19.81 -55.68 -28.68
C MET A 1 18.84 -55.33 -27.58
N SER A 2 19.26 -55.48 -26.32
CA SER A 2 18.40 -55.29 -25.14
C SER A 2 18.62 -53.88 -24.58
N ARG A 3 17.56 -53.07 -24.51
CA ARG A 3 17.60 -51.74 -23.88
C ARG A 3 17.73 -51.90 -22.35
N PRO A 4 18.57 -51.12 -21.65
CA PRO A 4 18.59 -51.11 -20.20
C PRO A 4 17.44 -50.22 -19.66
N SER A 5 16.74 -50.74 -18.65
CA SER A 5 15.68 -50.05 -17.91
C SER A 5 16.26 -48.95 -17.01
N SER A 6 15.69 -47.75 -17.07
CA SER A 6 16.06 -46.61 -16.23
C SER A 6 15.76 -46.86 -14.76
N VAL A 7 16.76 -46.75 -13.91
CA VAL A 7 16.64 -46.79 -12.44
C VAL A 7 15.92 -45.53 -11.98
N SER A 8 14.79 -45.69 -11.28
CA SER A 8 14.05 -44.61 -10.65
C SER A 8 14.82 -44.11 -9.42
N THR A 9 15.43 -42.94 -9.52
CA THR A 9 16.02 -42.22 -8.38
C THR A 9 14.90 -41.69 -7.49
N THR A 10 14.64 -42.34 -6.36
CA THR A 10 13.84 -41.79 -5.26
C THR A 10 14.57 -40.60 -4.65
N HIS A 11 14.13 -39.37 -4.95
CA HIS A 11 14.51 -38.19 -4.19
C HIS A 11 13.88 -38.30 -2.78
N LEU A 12 14.72 -38.48 -1.76
CA LEU A 12 14.30 -38.34 -0.37
C LEU A 12 13.88 -36.88 -0.13
N PRO A 13 12.78 -36.62 0.61
CA PRO A 13 12.39 -35.26 0.96
C PRO A 13 13.47 -34.65 1.85
N ILE A 14 13.99 -33.48 1.46
CA ILE A 14 14.93 -32.70 2.25
C ILE A 14 14.22 -32.33 3.56
N ALA A 15 14.74 -32.81 4.69
CA ALA A 15 14.23 -32.42 6.00
C ALA A 15 14.40 -30.90 6.16
N PRO A 16 13.39 -30.17 6.68
CA PRO A 16 13.50 -28.73 6.87
C PRO A 16 14.68 -28.43 7.81
N THR A 17 15.58 -27.55 7.39
CA THR A 17 16.80 -27.15 8.10
C THR A 17 16.53 -26.43 9.42
N ILE A 18 15.28 -26.06 9.69
CA ILE A 18 14.87 -25.31 10.87
C ILE A 18 13.92 -26.19 11.71
N PRO A 19 14.23 -26.43 13.00
CA PRO A 19 13.35 -27.12 13.93
C PRO A 19 11.93 -26.52 13.92
N PRO A 20 10.86 -27.34 13.96
CA PRO A 20 9.48 -26.85 13.87
C PRO A 20 9.12 -25.86 14.99
N ALA A 21 9.71 -25.99 16.18
CA ALA A 21 9.54 -25.02 17.25
C ALA A 21 10.10 -23.63 16.88
N LEU A 22 11.29 -23.55 16.29
CA LEU A 22 11.86 -22.27 15.82
C LEU A 22 11.05 -21.69 14.66
N HIS A 23 10.53 -22.53 13.78
CA HIS A 23 9.61 -22.09 12.73
C HIS A 23 8.31 -21.51 13.30
N GLN A 24 7.76 -22.08 14.38
CA GLN A 24 6.56 -21.59 15.05
C GLN A 24 6.80 -20.25 15.78
N LEU A 25 7.97 -20.05 16.38
CA LEU A 25 8.34 -18.74 16.95
C LEU A 25 8.52 -17.68 15.87
N ALA A 26 9.10 -18.04 14.72
CA ALA A 26 9.28 -17.13 13.59
C ALA A 26 7.94 -16.78 12.90
N ASN A 27 6.95 -17.66 12.98
CA ASN A 27 5.62 -17.48 12.39
C ASN A 27 4.53 -17.75 13.44
N PRO A 28 4.30 -16.80 14.38
CA PRO A 28 3.24 -16.95 15.37
C PRO A 28 1.89 -17.06 14.67
N ALA A 29 0.96 -17.81 15.29
CA ALA A 29 -0.42 -17.90 14.79
C ALA A 29 -0.99 -16.48 14.60
N PRO A 30 -1.56 -16.16 13.42
CA PRO A 30 -2.02 -14.81 13.15
C PRO A 30 -3.13 -14.44 14.13
N ALA A 31 -2.98 -13.31 14.81
CA ALA A 31 -4.07 -12.70 15.55
C ALA A 31 -5.14 -12.28 14.53
N LEU A 32 -6.29 -12.95 14.56
CA LEU A 32 -7.40 -12.64 13.67
C LEU A 32 -8.10 -11.39 14.19
N ILE A 33 -8.32 -10.44 13.28
CA ILE A 33 -9.02 -9.18 13.53
C ILE A 33 -10.31 -9.20 12.72
N ASP A 34 -11.38 -8.62 13.25
CA ASP A 34 -12.65 -8.47 12.52
C ASP A 34 -12.42 -7.72 11.19
N ALA A 35 -12.95 -8.28 10.10
CA ALA A 35 -12.84 -7.71 8.75
C ALA A 35 -13.51 -6.32 8.63
N GLN A 36 -14.45 -5.98 9.52
CA GLN A 36 -15.10 -4.67 9.60
C GLN A 36 -14.28 -3.64 10.38
N LEU A 37 -13.29 -4.05 11.18
CA LEU A 37 -12.51 -3.12 12.00
C LEU A 37 -11.86 -1.98 11.20
N PRO A 38 -11.27 -2.21 10.01
CA PRO A 38 -10.73 -1.12 9.19
C PRO A 38 -11.76 -0.05 8.84
N ALA A 39 -13.03 -0.40 8.65
CA ALA A 39 -14.09 0.58 8.35
C ALA A 39 -14.34 1.55 9.51
N TYR A 40 -14.15 1.10 10.75
CA TYR A 40 -14.26 1.95 11.94
C TYR A 40 -12.99 2.75 12.23
N LEU A 41 -11.82 2.20 11.91
CA LEU A 41 -10.53 2.83 12.21
C LEU A 41 -10.07 3.82 11.15
N LEU A 42 -10.37 3.58 9.87
CA LEU A 42 -9.90 4.43 8.78
C LEU A 42 -10.38 5.88 8.89
N PRO A 43 -11.67 6.18 9.18
CA PRO A 43 -12.13 7.57 9.30
C PRO A 43 -11.38 8.38 10.38
N PRO A 44 -11.31 7.94 11.66
CA PRO A 44 -10.59 8.71 12.67
C PRO A 44 -9.08 8.78 12.41
N VAL A 45 -8.47 7.76 11.79
CA VAL A 45 -7.06 7.82 11.39
C VAL A 45 -6.83 8.89 10.33
N LEU A 46 -7.67 8.98 9.32
CA LEU A 46 -7.57 10.02 8.29
C LEU A 46 -7.79 11.42 8.87
N ASP A 47 -8.78 11.58 9.76
CA ASP A 47 -9.02 12.85 10.46
C ASP A 47 -7.81 13.26 11.32
N LEU A 48 -7.22 12.33 12.07
CA LEU A 48 -6.02 12.59 12.87
C LEU A 48 -4.82 12.95 11.99
N LEU A 49 -4.62 12.24 10.88
CA LEU A 49 -3.57 12.55 9.93
C LEU A 49 -3.77 13.94 9.32
N ARG A 50 -5.00 14.31 8.96
CA ARG A 50 -5.33 15.65 8.45
C ARG A 50 -5.04 16.73 9.48
N GLN A 51 -5.50 16.57 10.72
CA GLN A 51 -5.24 17.50 11.82
C GLN A 51 -3.74 17.66 12.07
N SER A 52 -3.00 16.56 12.05
CA SER A 52 -1.54 16.57 12.20
C SER A 52 -0.83 17.27 11.03
N SER A 53 -1.26 17.03 9.79
CA SER A 53 -0.75 17.73 8.61
C SER A 53 -1.01 19.22 8.71
N THR A 54 -2.23 19.61 9.08
CA THR A 54 -2.60 21.00 9.31
C THR A 54 -1.71 21.66 10.38
N HIS A 55 -1.46 20.98 11.50
CA HIS A 55 -0.57 21.50 12.55
C HIS A 55 0.86 21.73 12.03
N VAL A 56 1.41 20.76 11.29
CA VAL A 56 2.78 20.86 10.76
C VAL A 56 2.89 21.95 9.68
N VAL A 57 1.92 22.05 8.78
CA VAL A 57 1.90 23.11 7.74
C VAL A 57 1.85 24.49 8.39
N ARG A 58 0.95 24.70 9.37
CA ARG A 58 0.86 25.99 10.08
C ARG A 58 2.13 26.30 10.86
N LYS A 59 2.69 25.33 11.57
CA LYS A 59 3.95 25.51 12.32
C LYS A 59 5.10 25.88 11.37
N ARG A 60 5.22 25.19 10.24
CA ARG A 60 6.23 25.52 9.21
C ARG A 60 6.02 26.93 8.68
N ARG A 61 4.78 27.32 8.39
CA ARG A 61 4.47 28.67 7.86
C ARG A 61 4.86 29.77 8.85
N VAL A 62 4.60 29.59 10.14
CA VAL A 62 5.03 30.54 11.19
C VAL A 62 6.55 30.64 11.24
N GLN A 63 7.25 29.50 11.23
CA GLN A 63 8.73 29.49 11.23
C GLN A 63 9.31 30.17 9.99
N GLU A 64 8.74 29.93 8.81
CA GLU A 64 9.17 30.60 7.59
C GLU A 64 8.93 32.12 7.64
N GLU A 65 7.84 32.57 8.26
CA GLU A 65 7.54 33.98 8.41
C GLU A 65 8.50 34.67 9.38
N GLU A 66 8.82 34.02 10.50
CA GLU A 66 9.87 34.48 11.43
C GLU A 66 11.21 34.62 10.69
N LEU A 67 11.62 33.62 9.92
CA LEU A 67 12.84 33.67 9.10
C LEU A 67 12.80 34.78 8.03
N ARG A 68 11.63 35.07 7.44
CA ARG A 68 11.46 36.21 6.51
C ARG A 68 11.58 37.54 7.23
N SER A 69 11.05 37.67 8.45
CA SER A 69 11.16 38.89 9.25
C SER A 69 12.61 39.22 9.64
N GLU A 70 13.43 38.19 9.84
CA GLU A 70 14.89 38.29 10.05
C GLU A 70 15.69 38.46 8.74
N GLY A 71 15.02 38.47 7.57
CA GLY A 71 15.67 38.65 6.27
C GLY A 71 16.45 37.43 5.75
N LEU A 72 16.24 36.24 6.33
CA LEU A 72 16.95 35.00 5.97
C LEU A 72 16.34 34.25 4.78
N LEU A 73 15.12 34.63 4.36
CA LEU A 73 14.39 34.01 3.25
C LEU A 73 13.95 35.06 2.22
N PRO A 74 13.88 34.70 0.92
CA PRO A 74 13.36 35.59 -0.10
C PRO A 74 11.87 35.91 0.12
N PRO A 75 11.39 37.07 -0.38
CA PRO A 75 9.98 37.42 -0.33
C PRO A 75 9.13 36.39 -1.08
N ARG A 76 7.94 36.11 -0.53
CA ARG A 76 7.06 35.07 -1.04
C ARG A 76 6.52 35.43 -2.43
N THR A 77 6.84 34.59 -3.42
CA THR A 77 6.45 34.77 -4.83
C THR A 77 5.03 34.32 -5.14
N GLN A 78 4.51 33.32 -4.43
CA GLN A 78 3.14 32.80 -4.60
C GLN A 78 2.50 32.49 -3.25
N ASN A 79 1.26 32.96 -3.07
CA ASN A 79 0.41 32.56 -1.97
C ASN A 79 -0.26 31.25 -2.35
N GLU A 80 0.43 30.13 -2.14
CA GLU A 80 -0.20 28.80 -2.18
C GLU A 80 -1.36 28.75 -1.19
N ASP A 81 -2.50 28.26 -1.66
CA ASP A 81 -3.70 28.05 -0.85
C ASP A 81 -3.36 27.09 0.31
N GLU A 82 -3.68 27.45 1.55
CA GLU A 82 -3.32 26.60 2.70
C GLU A 82 -3.92 25.19 2.59
N GLU A 83 -5.13 25.09 2.07
CA GLU A 83 -5.84 23.82 1.95
C GLU A 83 -5.15 22.87 0.98
N THR A 84 -4.60 23.37 -0.13
CA THR A 84 -3.90 22.53 -1.11
C THR A 84 -2.58 22.00 -0.52
N VAL A 85 -1.85 22.84 0.20
CA VAL A 85 -0.62 22.43 0.90
C VAL A 85 -0.92 21.39 1.98
N ILE A 86 -2.04 21.53 2.70
CA ILE A 86 -2.49 20.55 3.70
C ILE A 86 -2.83 19.21 3.04
N GLU A 87 -3.58 19.21 1.95
CA GLU A 87 -3.94 17.99 1.22
C GLU A 87 -2.70 17.29 0.62
N GLU A 88 -1.73 18.05 0.10
CA GLU A 88 -0.47 17.48 -0.38
C GLU A 88 0.35 16.83 0.73
N GLU A 89 0.45 17.49 1.90
CA GLU A 89 1.16 16.93 3.05
C GLU A 89 0.44 15.69 3.61
N LEU A 90 -0.90 15.71 3.65
CA LEU A 90 -1.72 14.55 4.00
C LEU A 90 -1.48 13.39 3.03
N ALA A 91 -1.53 13.63 1.73
CA ALA A 91 -1.30 12.63 0.70
C ALA A 91 0.09 11.97 0.84
N LYS A 92 1.15 12.78 1.06
CA LYS A 92 2.53 12.27 1.28
C LYS A 92 2.63 11.34 2.50
N ARG A 93 1.89 11.65 3.56
CA ARG A 93 1.89 10.83 4.78
C ARG A 93 1.15 9.51 4.59
N ILE A 94 -0.04 9.56 3.96
CA ILE A 94 -0.81 8.36 3.64
C ILE A 94 -0.01 7.46 2.70
N GLU A 95 0.65 8.05 1.69
CA GLU A 95 1.52 7.32 0.77
C GLU A 95 2.67 6.63 1.49
N ARG A 96 3.35 7.32 2.41
CA ARG A 96 4.44 6.72 3.20
C ARG A 96 3.96 5.55 4.05
N ILE A 97 2.82 5.71 4.74
CA ILE A 97 2.22 4.64 5.55
C ILE A 97 1.85 3.45 4.68
N GLY A 98 1.21 3.70 3.52
CA GLY A 98 0.90 2.69 2.53
C GLY A 98 2.14 1.93 2.11
N LEU A 99 3.15 2.63 1.59
CA LEU A 99 4.40 2.04 1.10
C LEU A 99 5.07 1.13 2.15
N MET A 100 5.18 1.59 3.40
CA MET A 100 5.74 0.77 4.48
C MET A 100 4.90 -0.48 4.74
N ALA A 101 3.58 -0.32 4.91
CA ALA A 101 2.70 -1.44 5.24
C ALA A 101 2.65 -2.49 4.13
N GLY A 102 2.50 -2.07 2.87
CA GLY A 102 2.43 -3.04 1.77
C GLY A 102 3.78 -3.57 1.32
N GLY A 103 4.89 -2.86 1.57
CA GLY A 103 6.23 -3.43 1.40
C GLY A 103 6.42 -4.63 2.33
N LEU A 104 6.09 -4.49 3.61
CA LEU A 104 6.14 -5.58 4.60
C LEU A 104 5.20 -6.74 4.24
N ILE A 105 3.98 -6.44 3.78
CA ILE A 105 3.03 -7.47 3.35
C ILE A 105 3.54 -8.18 2.09
N ALA A 106 4.05 -7.43 1.10
CA ALA A 106 4.58 -7.99 -0.12
C ALA A 106 5.78 -8.91 0.16
N GLU A 107 6.73 -8.46 0.98
CA GLU A 107 7.87 -9.27 1.45
C GLU A 107 7.38 -10.56 2.10
N LYS A 108 6.47 -10.47 3.08
CA LYS A 108 5.90 -11.64 3.75
C LYS A 108 5.25 -12.62 2.78
N LEU A 109 4.54 -12.10 1.77
CA LEU A 109 3.87 -12.92 0.76
C LEU A 109 4.86 -13.53 -0.25
N THR A 110 6.00 -12.91 -0.51
CA THR A 110 7.00 -13.42 -1.49
C THR A 110 8.07 -14.31 -0.86
N LEU A 111 8.24 -14.30 0.47
CA LEU A 111 9.25 -15.10 1.20
C LEU A 111 9.31 -16.59 0.81
N ALA A 112 8.16 -17.22 0.56
CA ALA A 112 8.07 -18.65 0.23
C ALA A 112 7.96 -18.94 -1.27
N ARG A 113 8.16 -17.93 -2.14
CA ARG A 113 7.98 -18.05 -3.59
C ARG A 113 9.30 -17.89 -4.33
N PRO A 114 9.44 -18.52 -5.52
CA PRO A 114 10.47 -18.13 -6.47
C PRO A 114 10.40 -16.62 -6.77
N PRO A 115 11.55 -15.96 -7.04
CA PRO A 115 11.56 -14.56 -7.41
C PRO A 115 10.63 -14.26 -8.59
N LEU A 116 9.94 -13.11 -8.53
CA LEU A 116 9.06 -12.64 -9.59
C LEU A 116 9.92 -12.19 -10.78
N ALA A 117 10.16 -13.11 -11.72
CA ALA A 117 11.15 -12.93 -12.78
C ALA A 117 10.68 -12.02 -13.93
N SER A 118 9.37 -11.83 -14.09
CA SER A 118 8.80 -11.02 -15.17
C SER A 118 7.79 -10.00 -14.67
N HIS A 119 7.64 -8.91 -15.43
CA HIS A 119 6.62 -7.89 -15.15
C HIS A 119 5.20 -8.48 -15.13
N LEU A 120 4.92 -9.53 -15.93
CA LEU A 120 3.63 -10.21 -15.91
C LEU A 120 3.40 -10.97 -14.60
N ASP A 121 4.44 -11.53 -14.00
CA ASP A 121 4.34 -12.26 -12.74
C ASP A 121 4.11 -11.30 -11.58
N ILE A 122 4.73 -10.11 -11.61
CA ILE A 122 4.47 -9.02 -10.65
C ILE A 122 3.00 -8.59 -10.73
N ILE A 123 2.46 -8.37 -11.93
CA ILE A 123 1.05 -7.97 -12.09
C ILE A 123 0.09 -9.08 -11.64
N LYS A 124 0.40 -10.36 -11.91
CA LYS A 124 -0.41 -11.48 -11.40
C LYS A 124 -0.37 -11.56 -9.87
N PHE A 125 0.81 -11.41 -9.28
CA PHE A 125 1.01 -11.36 -7.83
C PHE A 125 0.12 -10.27 -7.20
N VAL A 126 0.20 -9.06 -7.76
CA VAL A 126 -0.63 -7.93 -7.32
C VAL A 126 -2.12 -8.27 -7.41
N CYS A 127 -2.60 -8.69 -8.59
CA CYS A 127 -4.03 -8.85 -8.86
C CYS A 127 -4.68 -10.01 -8.10
N LYS A 128 -3.95 -11.11 -7.86
CA LYS A 128 -4.51 -12.36 -7.35
C LYS A 128 -4.10 -12.68 -5.92
N GLU A 129 -2.96 -12.19 -5.46
CA GLU A 129 -2.40 -12.59 -4.17
C GLU A 129 -2.38 -11.42 -3.21
N LEU A 130 -1.72 -10.32 -3.56
CA LEU A 130 -1.64 -9.15 -2.70
C LEU A 130 -3.03 -8.55 -2.45
N PHE A 131 -3.79 -8.29 -3.52
CA PHE A 131 -5.12 -7.70 -3.40
C PHE A 131 -6.08 -8.63 -2.64
N LEU A 132 -5.97 -9.94 -2.87
CA LEU A 132 -6.76 -10.95 -2.16
C LEU A 132 -6.40 -11.00 -0.68
N TYR A 133 -5.13 -10.91 -0.33
CA TYR A 133 -4.67 -10.92 1.06
C TYR A 133 -5.12 -9.68 1.83
N VAL A 134 -5.01 -8.49 1.22
CA VAL A 134 -5.33 -7.23 1.90
C VAL A 134 -6.84 -6.97 1.97
N TYR A 135 -7.57 -7.27 0.89
CA TYR A 135 -8.97 -6.87 0.75
C TYR A 135 -9.95 -8.03 0.70
N SER A 136 -9.48 -9.28 0.82
CA SER A 136 -10.30 -10.48 0.63
C SER A 136 -11.05 -10.48 -0.71
N LYS A 137 -10.46 -9.85 -1.72
CA LYS A 137 -11.04 -9.65 -3.04
C LYS A 137 -9.96 -9.74 -4.12
N GLN A 138 -10.27 -10.22 -5.32
CA GLN A 138 -9.39 -10.10 -6.48
C GLN A 138 -9.66 -8.80 -7.25
N ILE A 139 -8.72 -8.37 -8.08
CA ILE A 139 -8.95 -7.28 -9.04
C ILE A 139 -9.95 -7.73 -10.11
N ASP A 140 -10.97 -6.91 -10.39
CA ASP A 140 -12.06 -7.30 -11.28
C ASP A 140 -11.66 -7.22 -12.76
N ASN A 141 -10.90 -6.18 -13.12
CA ASN A 141 -10.47 -5.96 -14.51
C ASN A 141 -8.99 -5.57 -14.59
N LEU A 142 -8.26 -6.24 -15.47
CA LEU A 142 -6.90 -5.89 -15.84
C LEU A 142 -6.87 -5.60 -17.34
N ARG A 143 -6.56 -4.36 -17.72
CA ARG A 143 -6.33 -3.96 -19.12
C ARG A 143 -4.86 -3.72 -19.35
N THR A 144 -4.35 -4.14 -20.50
CA THR A 144 -2.93 -3.99 -20.87
C THR A 144 -2.80 -3.30 -22.21
N ASN A 145 -1.76 -2.48 -22.38
CA ASN A 145 -1.38 -1.91 -23.66
C ASN A 145 -0.11 -2.61 -24.19
N HIS A 146 0.08 -2.68 -25.51
CA HIS A 146 1.32 -3.16 -26.15
C HIS A 146 2.57 -2.38 -25.72
N ARG A 147 2.39 -1.18 -25.15
CA ARG A 147 3.45 -0.35 -24.56
C ARG A 147 3.83 -0.72 -23.12
N GLY A 148 3.31 -1.82 -22.57
CA GLY A 148 3.61 -2.26 -21.20
C GLY A 148 2.89 -1.47 -20.11
N VAL A 149 1.77 -0.81 -20.43
CA VAL A 149 0.93 -0.11 -19.45
C VAL A 149 -0.18 -1.05 -18.96
N TYR A 150 -0.36 -1.16 -17.65
CA TYR A 150 -1.36 -2.00 -17.00
C TYR A 150 -2.34 -1.12 -16.23
N VAL A 151 -3.64 -1.34 -16.43
CA VAL A 151 -4.72 -0.63 -15.75
C VAL A 151 -5.53 -1.65 -14.96
N LEU A 152 -5.51 -1.50 -13.63
CA LEU A 152 -6.22 -2.35 -12.70
C LEU A 152 -7.50 -1.63 -12.26
N GLN A 153 -8.64 -2.31 -12.34
CA GLN A 153 -9.93 -1.76 -11.92
C GLN A 153 -10.53 -2.65 -10.83
N SER A 154 -10.95 -2.02 -9.74
CA SER A 154 -11.68 -2.66 -8.66
C SER A 154 -12.98 -1.89 -8.42
N HIS A 155 -14.11 -2.52 -8.68
CA HIS A 155 -15.45 -2.05 -8.37
C HIS A 155 -15.75 -2.26 -6.88
N SER A 156 -16.44 -1.34 -6.22
CA SER A 156 -16.78 -1.48 -4.78
C SER A 156 -15.53 -1.75 -3.92
N PHE A 157 -14.55 -0.86 -4.00
CA PHE A 157 -13.27 -1.01 -3.32
C PHE A 157 -13.48 -1.12 -1.79
N PRO A 158 -13.10 -2.23 -1.13
CA PRO A 158 -13.53 -2.52 0.25
C PRO A 158 -13.20 -1.42 1.29
N PRO A 159 -12.04 -0.75 1.25
CA PRO A 159 -11.75 0.36 2.17
C PRO A 159 -12.69 1.56 2.04
N LEU A 160 -13.35 1.71 0.88
CA LEU A 160 -14.28 2.81 0.61
C LEU A 160 -15.74 2.39 0.74
N ALA A 161 -16.04 1.09 0.80
CA ALA A 161 -17.41 0.58 0.82
C ALA A 161 -18.19 1.02 2.07
N GLY A 162 -17.50 1.20 3.19
CA GLY A 162 -18.06 1.67 4.46
C GLY A 162 -17.84 3.17 4.74
N LEU A 163 -17.20 3.91 3.83
CA LEU A 163 -17.02 5.35 4.03
C LEU A 163 -18.36 6.06 3.85
N SER A 164 -18.91 6.51 4.97
CA SER A 164 -20.05 7.41 5.01
C SER A 164 -19.73 8.51 6.01
N SER A 165 -19.61 9.73 5.52
CA SER A 165 -19.40 10.93 6.34
C SER A 165 -20.71 11.66 6.52
N TYR A 166 -20.93 12.19 7.73
CA TYR A 166 -22.01 13.14 8.00
C TYR A 166 -21.93 14.42 7.15
N ARG A 167 -20.76 14.67 6.52
CA ARG A 167 -20.53 15.80 5.60
C ARG A 167 -21.11 15.57 4.20
N GLY A 168 -21.69 14.40 3.94
CA GLY A 168 -22.35 14.07 2.67
C GLY A 168 -21.42 13.54 1.58
N ALA A 169 -22.02 13.09 0.48
CA ALA A 169 -21.34 12.32 -0.57
C ALA A 169 -20.16 13.04 -1.26
N ALA A 170 -20.15 14.38 -1.26
CA ALA A 170 -19.03 15.16 -1.82
C ALA A 170 -17.75 14.98 -1.00
N ALA A 171 -17.86 15.01 0.34
CA ALA A 171 -16.74 14.80 1.25
C ALA A 171 -16.25 13.34 1.24
N ASP A 172 -17.17 12.39 1.08
CA ASP A 172 -16.83 10.97 0.92
C ASP A 172 -16.00 10.74 -0.34
N MET A 173 -16.37 11.40 -1.45
CA MET A 173 -15.67 11.28 -2.72
C MET A 173 -14.28 11.96 -2.69
N GLU A 174 -14.13 13.05 -1.94
CA GLU A 174 -12.83 13.69 -1.72
C GLU A 174 -11.90 12.80 -0.88
N THR A 175 -12.42 12.26 0.22
CA THR A 175 -11.71 11.30 1.08
C THR A 175 -11.30 10.05 0.30
N ALA A 176 -12.18 9.55 -0.57
CA ALA A 176 -11.90 8.43 -1.45
C ALA A 176 -10.77 8.72 -2.45
N LYS A 177 -10.65 9.95 -2.96
CA LYS A 177 -9.52 10.36 -3.82
C LYS A 177 -8.19 10.33 -3.05
N THR A 178 -8.20 10.84 -1.83
CA THR A 178 -6.99 10.89 -0.98
C THR A 178 -6.57 9.49 -0.50
N VAL A 179 -7.51 8.59 -0.23
CA VAL A 179 -7.19 7.18 0.10
C VAL A 179 -6.73 6.40 -1.15
N SER A 180 -7.38 6.61 -2.30
CA SER A 180 -7.01 5.93 -3.55
C SER A 180 -5.67 6.39 -4.14
N CYS A 181 -5.24 7.63 -3.88
CA CYS A 181 -3.93 8.12 -4.32
C CYS A 181 -2.77 7.40 -3.60
N GLY A 182 -2.92 7.07 -2.31
CA GLY A 182 -1.93 6.29 -1.56
C GLY A 182 -1.76 4.88 -2.14
N LEU A 183 -2.86 4.23 -2.50
CA LEU A 183 -2.87 2.88 -3.07
C LEU A 183 -2.35 2.80 -4.51
N SER A 184 -2.70 3.78 -5.35
CA SER A 184 -2.22 3.81 -6.74
C SER A 184 -0.72 4.05 -6.84
N ARG A 185 -0.12 4.83 -5.93
CA ARG A 185 1.34 5.06 -5.87
C ARG A 185 2.11 3.93 -5.20
N GLN A 186 1.48 3.19 -4.30
CA GLN A 186 2.04 1.99 -3.71
C GLN A 186 2.39 0.90 -4.74
N PHE A 187 1.61 0.79 -5.81
CA PHE A 187 1.93 -0.09 -6.95
C PHE A 187 3.12 0.42 -7.78
N HIS A 188 3.36 1.73 -7.83
CA HIS A 188 4.52 2.30 -8.51
C HIS A 188 5.83 2.05 -7.72
N ALA A 189 5.77 2.04 -6.39
CA ALA A 189 6.91 1.72 -5.54
C ALA A 189 7.34 0.24 -5.64
N LEU A 190 6.39 -0.70 -5.74
CA LEU A 190 6.67 -2.13 -5.95
C LEU A 190 7.30 -2.43 -7.32
N HIS A 191 7.24 -1.50 -8.27
CA HIS A 191 7.90 -1.60 -9.57
C HIS A 191 9.36 -1.06 -9.54
N TRP A 192 9.79 -0.42 -8.43
CA TRP A 192 11.12 0.22 -8.30
C TRP A 192 11.91 -0.24 -7.06
N SER A 193 11.57 -1.38 -6.47
CA SER A 193 12.43 -2.15 -5.56
C SER A 193 12.67 -3.53 -6.16
#